data_AF-A0A7J5XL92-F1
#
_entry.id   AF-A0A7J5XL92-F1
#
_cell.length_a   1.000
_cell.length_b   1.000
_cell.length_c   1.000
_cell.angle_alpha   90.00
_cell.angle_beta   90.00
_cell.angle_gamma   90.00
#
_symmetry.space_group_name_H-M   'P 1'
#
loop_
_entity.id
_entity.type
_entity.pdbx_description
1 polymer ?
#
loop_
_entity_poly.entity_id
_entity_poly.type
_entity_poly.pdbx_seq_one_letter_code
_entity_poly.pdbx_strand_id
1 'polypeptide(L)'
;MAAVNDEQDLVDLGSLVDSEFSHVFIGLQRSWGWSLSDADDHKEGEPSYWNWASDEQQEAKHCGIIKGTGKWFAANCSTPKKFICYNGKYALWSKHNYTLAYCRERHTDLARVRNQLDNEALQALTLSFRTWIGLNAESWVWSDGREPSFIPWRPQELLGVADCAALDVNSKPLGI
;
A
#
# COMPACT_ATOMS: atom_id res chain seq x y z
N MET A 1 19.43 2.84 -1.56
CA MET A 1 19.74 1.87 -0.48
C MET A 1 19.84 0.48 -1.11
N ALA A 2 20.48 -0.50 -0.46
CA ALA A 2 20.73 -1.81 -1.05
C ALA A 2 19.43 -2.63 -1.22
N ALA A 3 19.28 -3.29 -2.36
CA ALA A 3 18.25 -4.29 -2.59
C ALA A 3 18.78 -5.68 -2.18
N VAL A 4 17.92 -6.52 -1.62
CA VAL A 4 18.23 -7.91 -1.26
C VAL A 4 17.40 -8.81 -2.16
N ASN A 5 18.05 -9.51 -3.08
CA ASN A 5 17.38 -10.28 -4.12
C ASN A 5 17.38 -11.78 -3.81
N ASP A 6 18.30 -12.24 -2.97
CA ASP A 6 18.45 -13.64 -2.55
C ASP A 6 19.15 -13.77 -1.17
N GLU A 7 19.39 -15.01 -0.74
CA GLU A 7 20.04 -15.32 0.54
C GLU A 7 21.54 -14.96 0.54
N GLN A 8 22.21 -14.95 -0.62
CA GLN A 8 23.61 -14.56 -0.70
C GLN A 8 23.79 -13.06 -0.46
N ASP A 9 22.88 -12.24 -0.98
CA ASP A 9 22.84 -10.80 -0.70
C ASP A 9 22.76 -10.53 0.81
N LEU A 10 22.08 -11.38 1.60
CA LEU A 10 22.02 -11.26 3.07
C LEU A 10 23.35 -11.58 3.75
N VAL A 11 24.01 -12.66 3.32
CA VAL A 11 25.29 -13.10 3.87
C VAL A 11 26.35 -12.02 3.61
N ASP A 12 26.36 -11.49 2.39
CA ASP A 12 27.27 -10.43 1.99
C ASP A 12 26.99 -9.16 2.80
N LEU A 13 25.72 -8.76 2.95
CA LEU A 13 25.35 -7.60 3.77
C LEU A 13 25.78 -7.79 5.23
N GLY A 14 25.51 -8.95 5.83
CA GLY A 14 25.88 -9.25 7.22
C GLY A 14 27.39 -9.23 7.46
N SER A 15 28.19 -9.61 6.47
CA SER A 15 29.66 -9.58 6.55
C SER A 15 30.25 -8.16 6.51
N LEU A 16 29.51 -7.20 5.96
CA LEU A 16 29.93 -5.80 5.80
C LEU A 16 29.55 -4.92 7.00
N VAL A 17 28.67 -5.40 7.88
CA VAL A 17 28.17 -4.63 9.02
C VAL A 17 29.08 -4.83 10.21
N ASP A 18 29.53 -3.73 10.81
CA ASP A 18 30.34 -3.79 12.03
C ASP A 18 29.56 -4.49 13.15
N SER A 19 30.26 -5.32 13.90
CA SER A 19 29.76 -6.04 15.08
C SER A 19 29.11 -5.15 16.15
N GLU A 20 29.32 -3.83 16.09
CA GLU A 20 28.69 -2.85 16.98
C GLU A 20 27.22 -2.55 16.63
N PHE A 21 26.75 -2.88 15.41
CA PHE A 21 25.37 -2.63 14.99
C PHE A 21 24.52 -3.89 15.02
N SER A 22 23.29 -3.77 15.54
CA SER A 22 22.32 -4.87 15.54
C SER A 22 21.31 -4.79 14.41
N HIS A 23 21.14 -3.62 13.78
CA HIS A 23 20.14 -3.39 12.73
C HIS A 23 20.69 -2.48 11.63
N VAL A 24 20.38 -2.80 10.36
CA VAL A 24 20.79 -1.99 9.20
C VAL A 24 19.62 -1.75 8.27
N PHE A 25 19.36 -0.49 7.92
CA PHE A 25 18.33 -0.13 6.95
C PHE A 25 18.67 -0.65 5.56
N ILE A 26 17.70 -1.29 4.92
CA ILE A 26 17.77 -1.76 3.54
C ILE A 26 16.84 -0.92 2.67
N GLY A 27 16.95 -1.04 1.35
CA GLY A 27 16.15 -0.26 0.42
C GLY A 27 14.70 -0.69 0.29
N LEU A 28 14.22 -1.64 1.10
CA LEU A 28 12.84 -2.09 1.06
C LEU A 28 11.98 -1.07 1.81
N GLN A 29 11.03 -0.48 1.11
CA GLN A 29 10.14 0.54 1.65
C GLN A 29 8.69 0.21 1.36
N ARG A 30 7.79 0.67 2.22
CA ARG A 30 6.36 0.54 1.99
C ARG A 30 5.92 1.57 0.95
N SER A 31 5.09 1.15 0.00
CA SER A 31 4.57 2.01 -1.06
C SER A 31 3.06 1.87 -1.20
N TRP A 32 2.46 2.92 -1.74
CA TRP A 32 1.03 2.97 -2.03
C TRP A 32 0.73 2.22 -3.33
N GLY A 33 -0.24 1.32 -3.26
CA GLY A 33 -0.77 0.57 -4.38
C GLY A 33 -2.29 0.56 -4.38
N TRP A 34 -2.86 0.05 -5.47
CA TRP A 34 -4.30 -0.18 -5.59
C TRP A 34 -4.64 -1.64 -5.27
N SER A 35 -5.79 -1.89 -4.65
CA SER A 35 -6.34 -3.23 -4.50
C SER A 35 -6.80 -3.70 -5.87
N LEU A 36 -6.02 -4.60 -6.47
CA LEU A 36 -6.31 -5.16 -7.78
C LEU A 36 -7.03 -6.49 -7.64
N SER A 37 -7.93 -6.75 -8.58
CA SER A 37 -8.52 -8.08 -8.81
C SER A 37 -7.98 -8.63 -10.14
N ASP A 38 -8.08 -9.94 -10.36
CA ASP A 38 -7.64 -10.61 -11.59
C ASP A 38 -8.31 -10.11 -12.89
N ALA A 39 -9.35 -9.26 -12.77
CA ALA A 39 -10.05 -8.62 -13.88
C ALA A 39 -9.51 -7.22 -14.24
N ASP A 40 -8.39 -6.79 -13.67
CA ASP A 40 -7.82 -5.46 -13.91
C ASP A 40 -7.20 -5.33 -15.31
N ASP A 41 -7.48 -4.22 -15.99
CA ASP A 41 -7.01 -3.91 -17.34
C ASP A 41 -5.69 -3.13 -17.35
N HIS A 42 -5.02 -3.06 -16.20
CA HIS A 42 -3.78 -2.31 -16.03
C HIS A 42 -2.71 -2.80 -16.99
N LYS A 43 -2.23 -1.88 -17.82
CA LYS A 43 -1.10 -2.15 -18.70
C LYS A 43 0.17 -1.73 -18.01
N GLU A 44 1.15 -2.63 -18.03
CA GLU A 44 2.52 -2.35 -17.60
C GLU A 44 3.01 -1.07 -18.31
N GLY A 45 3.46 -0.08 -17.52
CA GLY A 45 3.91 1.22 -18.01
C GLY A 45 2.86 2.35 -18.05
N GLU A 46 1.61 2.10 -17.65
CA GLU A 46 0.64 3.19 -17.45
C GLU A 46 1.05 4.10 -16.28
N PRO A 47 1.08 5.44 -16.47
CA PRO A 47 1.46 6.37 -15.42
C PRO A 47 0.42 6.38 -14.28
N SER A 48 0.90 6.25 -13.04
CA SER A 48 0.04 6.34 -11.86
C SER A 48 -0.47 7.77 -11.67
N TYR A 49 -1.79 7.91 -11.52
CA TYR A 49 -2.44 9.16 -11.13
C TYR A 49 -2.49 9.29 -9.61
N TRP A 50 -2.14 10.46 -9.08
CA TRP A 50 -2.13 10.74 -7.65
C TRP A 50 -2.79 12.09 -7.34
N ASN A 51 -3.68 12.13 -6.35
CA ASN A 51 -4.36 13.38 -5.95
C ASN A 51 -4.40 13.57 -4.42
N TRP A 52 -3.25 13.34 -3.78
CA TRP A 52 -3.05 13.57 -2.34
C TRP A 52 -3.35 15.02 -1.94
N ALA A 53 -3.83 15.21 -0.70
CA ALA A 53 -3.79 16.50 -0.04
C ALA A 53 -2.36 16.84 0.39
N SER A 54 -1.96 18.11 0.30
CA SER A 54 -0.59 18.58 0.58
C SER A 54 -0.14 18.45 2.04
N ASP A 55 -1.08 18.23 2.97
CA ASP A 55 -0.88 18.54 4.39
C ASP A 55 -0.92 17.30 5.30
N GLU A 56 -0.86 16.08 4.77
CA GLU A 56 -1.04 14.87 5.58
C GLU A 56 0.26 14.12 5.86
N GLN A 57 0.53 13.94 7.16
CA GLN A 57 1.42 12.91 7.67
C GLN A 57 0.77 11.55 7.38
N GLN A 58 1.33 10.82 6.41
CA GLN A 58 0.94 9.44 6.07
C GLN A 58 1.31 8.45 7.19
N GLU A 59 2.04 8.93 8.20
CA GLU A 59 2.53 8.17 9.34
C GLU A 59 1.38 7.41 10.04
N ALA A 60 1.56 6.09 10.13
CA ALA A 60 0.67 5.11 10.77
C ALA A 60 -0.72 4.89 10.13
N LYS A 61 -0.93 5.25 8.86
CA LYS A 61 -2.22 5.06 8.16
C LYS A 61 -2.04 4.35 6.81
N HIS A 62 -2.59 3.16 6.69
CA HIS A 62 -2.32 2.28 5.54
C HIS A 62 -3.46 2.17 4.51
N CYS A 63 -4.57 2.90 4.69
CA CYS A 63 -5.69 2.85 3.74
C CYS A 63 -6.04 4.25 3.23
N GLY A 64 -6.33 4.36 1.94
CA GLY A 64 -6.64 5.62 1.28
C GLY A 64 -8.13 5.92 1.23
N ILE A 65 -8.49 7.16 1.51
CA ILE A 65 -9.85 7.69 1.36
C ILE A 65 -9.86 8.86 0.40
N ILE A 66 -11.00 9.06 -0.25
CA ILE A 66 -11.34 10.29 -0.95
C ILE A 66 -12.38 11.08 -0.13
N LYS A 67 -12.28 12.41 -0.17
CA LYS A 67 -13.27 13.35 0.42
C LYS A 67 -14.04 14.09 -0.68
N GLY A 68 -15.08 14.83 -0.31
CA GLY A 68 -15.87 15.69 -1.23
C GLY A 68 -15.07 16.77 -1.98
N THR A 69 -13.84 17.06 -1.54
CA THR A 69 -12.91 17.93 -2.27
C THR A 69 -12.21 17.24 -3.44
N GLY A 70 -12.38 15.92 -3.60
CA GLY A 70 -11.65 15.10 -4.57
C GLY A 70 -10.23 14.74 -4.12
N LYS A 71 -9.75 15.28 -2.98
CA LYS A 71 -8.42 15.01 -2.44
C LYS A 71 -8.36 13.70 -1.65
N TRP A 72 -7.21 13.05 -1.72
CA TRP A 72 -6.96 11.77 -1.07
C TRP A 72 -6.23 11.96 0.25
N PHE A 73 -6.56 11.08 1.19
CA PHE A 73 -6.02 11.10 2.53
C PHE A 73 -5.70 9.68 3.00
N ALA A 74 -4.65 9.52 3.78
CA ALA A 74 -4.38 8.30 4.50
C ALA A 74 -5.33 8.21 5.72
N ALA A 75 -5.83 7.01 6.01
CA ALA A 75 -6.73 6.74 7.11
C ALA A 75 -6.42 5.38 7.75
N ASN A 76 -6.72 5.26 9.04
CA ASN A 76 -6.66 3.98 9.74
C ASN A 76 -7.73 3.02 9.17
N CYS A 77 -7.28 1.89 8.65
CA CYS A 77 -8.10 0.89 7.94
C CYS A 77 -9.27 0.35 8.79
N SER A 78 -9.14 0.33 10.11
CA SER A 78 -10.17 -0.17 11.02
C SER A 78 -11.32 0.82 11.26
N THR A 79 -11.21 2.06 10.76
CA THR A 79 -12.25 3.06 10.99
C THR A 79 -13.46 2.84 10.06
N PRO A 80 -14.69 2.78 10.59
CA PRO A 80 -15.88 2.58 9.76
C PRO A 80 -16.11 3.81 8.87
N LYS A 81 -16.21 3.59 7.56
CA LYS A 81 -16.55 4.61 6.57
C LYS A 81 -17.35 4.01 5.42
N LYS A 82 -17.95 4.88 4.61
CA LYS A 82 -18.48 4.50 3.31
C LYS A 82 -17.35 4.01 2.40
N PHE A 83 -17.67 3.24 1.38
CA PHE A 83 -16.69 2.75 0.41
C PHE A 83 -17.29 2.74 -0.99
N ILE A 84 -16.45 2.82 -2.01
CA ILE A 84 -16.88 2.75 -3.42
C ILE A 84 -16.34 1.46 -4.01
N CYS A 85 -17.23 0.63 -4.57
CA CYS A 85 -16.84 -0.53 -5.37
C CYS A 85 -16.82 -0.15 -6.86
N TYR A 86 -16.07 -0.92 -7.64
CA TYR A 86 -16.06 -0.87 -9.09
C TYR A 86 -16.44 -2.24 -9.66
N ASN A 87 -17.29 -2.24 -10.69
CA ASN A 87 -17.60 -3.41 -11.52
C ASN A 87 -17.83 -3.02 -12.99
N GLY A 88 -17.01 -2.11 -13.51
CA GLY A 88 -17.27 -1.39 -14.77
C GLY A 88 -18.04 -0.08 -14.57
N LYS A 89 -18.70 0.10 -13.42
CA LYS A 89 -19.27 1.37 -12.96
C LYS A 89 -19.02 1.56 -11.46
N TYR A 90 -18.95 2.81 -11.01
CA TYR A 90 -18.76 3.15 -9.59
C TYR A 90 -20.07 3.12 -8.79
N ALA A 91 -20.03 2.54 -7.59
CA ALA A 91 -21.18 2.48 -6.67
C ALA A 91 -20.77 2.71 -5.20
N LEU A 92 -21.46 3.62 -4.51
CA LEU A 92 -21.21 3.98 -3.09
C LEU A 92 -22.03 3.10 -2.13
N TRP A 93 -21.39 2.63 -1.05
CA TRP A 93 -21.99 1.76 -0.04
C TRP A 93 -21.64 2.19 1.40
N SER A 94 -22.44 1.75 2.38
CA SER A 94 -22.37 2.24 3.79
C SER A 94 -22.63 1.20 4.89
N LYS A 95 -22.86 -0.10 4.58
CA LYS A 95 -23.41 -1.08 5.55
C LYS A 95 -22.56 -2.34 5.83
N HIS A 96 -21.25 -2.32 5.58
CA HIS A 96 -20.41 -3.51 5.83
C HIS A 96 -19.09 -3.19 6.54
N ASN A 97 -18.75 -4.03 7.53
CA ASN A 97 -17.50 -3.96 8.29
C ASN A 97 -16.28 -4.48 7.50
N TYR A 98 -16.50 -5.18 6.39
CA TYR A 98 -15.44 -5.72 5.53
C TYR A 98 -15.57 -5.13 4.13
N THR A 99 -14.94 -3.98 3.91
CA THR A 99 -15.09 -3.15 2.68
C THR A 99 -14.58 -3.86 1.43
N LEU A 100 -13.35 -4.39 1.49
CA LEU A 100 -12.72 -5.12 0.39
C LEU A 100 -13.43 -6.43 0.08
N ALA A 101 -13.68 -7.25 1.11
CA ALA A 101 -14.36 -8.54 0.95
C ALA A 101 -15.77 -8.35 0.35
N TYR A 102 -16.51 -7.33 0.79
CA TYR A 102 -17.81 -7.00 0.20
C TYR A 102 -17.71 -6.67 -1.29
N CYS A 103 -16.76 -5.81 -1.69
CA CYS A 103 -16.61 -5.45 -3.10
C CYS A 103 -16.17 -6.66 -3.94
N ARG A 104 -15.32 -7.55 -3.43
CA ARG A 104 -14.90 -8.76 -4.16
C ARG A 104 -15.98 -9.85 -4.23
N GLU A 105 -16.85 -9.94 -3.22
CA GLU A 105 -17.97 -10.90 -3.21
C GLU A 105 -19.11 -10.46 -4.15
N ARG A 106 -19.38 -9.15 -4.24
CA ARG A 106 -20.56 -8.61 -4.95
C ARG A 106 -20.25 -7.82 -6.22
N HIS A 107 -19.00 -7.44 -6.43
CA HIS A 107 -18.49 -6.60 -7.52
C HIS A 107 -17.11 -7.11 -7.97
N THR A 108 -16.23 -6.24 -8.49
CA THR A 108 -14.87 -6.59 -8.90
C THR A 108 -13.87 -6.30 -7.78
N ASP A 109 -13.72 -5.03 -7.39
CA ASP A 109 -12.87 -4.60 -6.26
C ASP A 109 -13.32 -3.22 -5.74
N LEU A 110 -12.66 -2.66 -4.72
CA LEU A 110 -12.76 -1.25 -4.37
C LEU A 110 -12.32 -0.35 -5.54
N ALA A 111 -12.87 0.85 -5.60
CA ALA A 111 -12.64 1.76 -6.71
C ALA A 111 -11.19 2.22 -6.82
N ARG A 112 -10.59 2.00 -7.99
CA ARG A 112 -9.32 2.57 -8.41
C ARG A 112 -9.54 3.92 -9.10
N VAL A 113 -8.55 4.81 -9.00
CA VAL A 113 -8.50 6.06 -9.76
C VAL A 113 -7.34 6.01 -10.74
N ARG A 114 -7.65 5.96 -12.04
CA ARG A 114 -6.62 5.90 -13.11
C ARG A 114 -6.27 7.27 -13.65
N ASN A 115 -7.18 8.24 -13.55
CA ASN A 115 -7.02 9.57 -14.11
C ASN A 115 -7.96 10.58 -13.41
N GLN A 116 -7.93 11.83 -13.88
CA GLN A 116 -8.76 12.90 -13.35
C GLN A 116 -10.27 12.63 -13.52
N LEU A 117 -10.73 12.00 -14.61
CA LEU A 117 -12.15 11.72 -14.83
C LEU A 117 -12.67 10.70 -13.81
N ASP A 118 -11.90 9.64 -13.55
CA ASP A 118 -12.20 8.69 -12.48
C ASP A 118 -12.28 9.44 -11.13
N ASN A 119 -11.34 10.35 -10.85
CA ASN A 119 -11.32 11.14 -9.61
C ASN A 119 -12.57 12.01 -9.44
N GLU A 120 -12.99 12.72 -10.49
CA GLU A 120 -14.18 13.57 -10.49
C GLU A 120 -15.47 12.74 -10.33
N ALA A 121 -15.54 11.57 -10.98
CA ALA A 121 -16.65 10.64 -10.82
C ALA A 121 -16.76 10.13 -9.37
N LEU A 122 -15.64 9.74 -8.76
CA LEU A 122 -15.62 9.35 -7.34
C LEU A 122 -15.96 10.53 -6.42
N GLN A 123 -15.42 11.72 -6.70
CA GLN A 123 -15.73 12.94 -5.94
C GLN A 123 -17.24 13.21 -5.91
N ALA A 124 -17.92 13.16 -7.07
CA ALA A 124 -19.36 13.37 -7.14
C ALA A 124 -20.15 12.34 -6.29
N LEU A 125 -19.64 11.10 -6.21
CA LEU A 125 -20.26 10.03 -5.42
C LEU A 125 -20.00 10.16 -3.92
N THR A 126 -18.94 10.83 -3.48
CA THR A 126 -18.64 10.94 -2.04
C THR A 126 -19.71 11.67 -1.26
N LEU A 127 -20.51 12.55 -1.87
CA LEU A 127 -21.60 13.31 -1.22
C LEU A 127 -21.19 13.93 0.14
N SER A 128 -19.99 14.51 0.21
CA SER A 128 -19.35 15.08 1.43
C SER A 128 -18.91 14.08 2.51
N PHE A 129 -19.08 12.78 2.29
CA PHE A 129 -18.57 11.74 3.18
C PHE A 129 -17.07 11.49 2.97
N ARG A 130 -16.42 10.95 4.01
CA ARG A 130 -15.10 10.31 3.88
C ARG A 130 -15.33 8.89 3.38
N THR A 131 -14.68 8.52 2.29
CA THR A 131 -15.04 7.29 1.57
C THR A 131 -13.80 6.51 1.18
N TRP A 132 -13.79 5.21 1.49
CA TRP A 132 -12.73 4.29 1.08
C TRP A 132 -12.70 4.10 -0.43
N ILE A 133 -11.48 4.11 -0.97
CA ILE A 133 -11.12 3.70 -2.32
C ILE A 133 -10.13 2.54 -2.22
N GLY A 134 -9.78 1.91 -3.34
CA GLY A 134 -8.89 0.73 -3.35
C GLY A 134 -7.44 1.04 -2.98
N LEU A 135 -7.12 2.26 -2.56
CA LEU A 135 -5.77 2.68 -2.28
C LEU A 135 -5.31 2.14 -0.92
N ASN A 136 -4.17 1.45 -0.87
CA ASN A 136 -3.60 0.89 0.35
C ASN A 136 -2.07 0.98 0.35
N ALA A 137 -1.47 0.98 1.55
CA ALA A 137 -0.03 0.94 1.76
C ALA A 137 0.38 -0.43 2.30
N GLU A 138 -0.01 -1.50 1.61
CA GLU A 138 0.32 -2.88 2.02
C GLU A 138 1.48 -3.49 1.23
N SER A 139 1.94 -2.81 0.17
CA SER A 139 2.99 -3.32 -0.71
C SER A 139 4.36 -2.82 -0.29
N TRP A 140 5.34 -3.72 -0.33
CA TRP A 140 6.75 -3.40 -0.17
C TRP A 140 7.38 -3.32 -1.56
N VAL A 141 8.17 -2.29 -1.80
CA VAL A 141 8.94 -2.09 -3.04
C VAL A 141 10.37 -1.74 -2.67
N TRP A 142 11.31 -2.13 -3.52
CA TRP A 142 12.67 -1.65 -3.39
C TRP A 142 12.74 -0.16 -3.75
N SER A 143 13.74 0.54 -3.20
CA SER A 143 13.97 1.96 -3.47
C SER A 143 14.28 2.27 -4.95
N ASP A 144 14.59 1.24 -5.73
CA ASP A 144 14.76 1.29 -7.18
C ASP A 144 13.45 1.01 -7.96
N GLY A 145 12.33 0.83 -7.26
CA GLY A 145 11.00 0.62 -7.82
C GLY A 145 10.66 -0.83 -8.17
N ARG A 146 11.59 -1.78 -8.00
CA ARG A 146 11.33 -3.20 -8.29
C ARG A 146 10.47 -3.85 -7.20
N GLU A 147 9.63 -4.78 -7.63
CA GLU A 147 8.91 -5.66 -6.71
C GLU A 147 9.89 -6.64 -6.03
N PRO A 148 9.68 -6.95 -4.74
CA PRO A 148 10.54 -7.88 -4.03
C PRO A 148 10.23 -9.33 -4.45
N SER A 149 11.19 -9.98 -5.09
CA SER A 149 11.13 -11.42 -5.42
C SER A 149 11.50 -12.33 -4.25
N PHE A 150 12.13 -11.77 -3.22
CA PHE A 150 12.61 -12.47 -2.03
C PHE A 150 12.41 -11.56 -0.81
N ILE A 151 11.55 -11.98 0.11
CA ILE A 151 11.39 -11.34 1.42
C ILE A 151 11.61 -12.42 2.49
N PRO A 152 12.84 -12.57 3.01
CA PRO A 152 13.24 -13.63 3.93
C PRO A 152 12.58 -13.57 5.32
N TRP A 153 11.85 -12.49 5.63
CA TRP A 153 11.13 -12.30 6.88
C TRP A 153 9.76 -11.67 6.61
N ARG A 154 8.73 -12.06 7.36
CA ARG A 154 7.54 -11.20 7.46
C ARG A 154 7.98 -9.93 8.20
N PRO A 155 7.72 -8.71 7.68
CA PRO A 155 7.99 -7.50 8.42
C PRO A 155 7.24 -7.60 9.75
N GLN A 156 7.98 -7.85 10.82
CA GLN A 156 7.41 -7.75 12.15
C GLN A 156 7.33 -6.27 12.46
N GLU A 157 6.17 -5.78 12.91
CA GLU A 157 5.96 -4.40 13.38
C GLU A 157 6.80 -4.17 14.64
N LEU A 158 8.12 -4.21 14.51
CA LEU A 158 9.05 -3.87 15.54
C LEU A 158 9.06 -2.34 15.57
N LEU A 159 8.44 -1.79 16.61
CA LEU A 159 8.41 -0.37 16.96
C LEU A 159 7.31 0.48 16.31
N GLY A 160 6.27 -0.14 15.74
CA GLY A 160 4.99 0.53 15.43
C GLY A 160 5.02 1.60 14.33
N VAL A 161 6.17 2.00 13.80
CA VAL A 161 6.27 3.02 12.75
C VAL A 161 7.60 2.84 12.01
N ALA A 162 7.60 2.18 10.84
CA ALA A 162 8.69 2.33 9.87
C ALA A 162 8.21 1.99 8.46
N ASP A 163 8.14 3.01 7.60
CA ASP A 163 7.94 2.85 6.15
C ASP A 163 9.21 2.30 5.45
N CYS A 164 10.28 2.05 6.22
CA CYS A 164 11.54 1.46 5.79
C CYS A 164 11.79 0.14 6.53
N ALA A 165 12.33 -0.86 5.85
CA ALA A 165 12.77 -2.10 6.47
C ALA A 165 14.21 -2.01 6.98
N ALA A 166 14.48 -2.69 8.09
CA ALA A 166 15.83 -2.94 8.58
C ALA A 166 16.06 -4.44 8.71
N LEU A 167 17.29 -4.88 8.41
CA LEU A 167 17.77 -6.23 8.66
C LEU A 167 18.37 -6.30 10.06
N ASP A 168 17.95 -7.28 10.87
CA ASP A 168 18.65 -7.67 12.09
C ASP A 168 19.81 -8.59 11.72
N VAL A 169 21.03 -8.07 11.81
CA VAL A 169 22.26 -8.79 11.39
C VAL A 169 22.64 -9.93 12.33
N ASN A 170 22.01 -10.02 13.51
CA ASN A 170 22.20 -11.11 14.46
C ASN A 170 21.12 -12.20 14.32
N SER A 171 20.08 -11.97 13.54
CA SER A 171 19.03 -12.95 13.27
C SER A 171 19.53 -14.03 12.30
N LYS A 172 19.28 -15.30 12.61
CA LYS A 172 19.55 -16.39 11.66
C LYS A 172 18.54 -16.31 10.52
N PRO A 173 18.93 -16.54 9.25
CA PRO A 173 17.97 -16.72 8.17
C PRO A 173 16.99 -17.81 8.59
N LEU A 174 15.71 -17.47 8.73
CA LEU A 174 14.67 -18.46 8.88
C LEU A 174 14.50 -19.08 7.49
N GLY A 175 15.26 -20.16 7.26
CA GLY A 175 15.12 -20.96 6.06
C GLY A 175 13.67 -21.42 5.88
N ILE A 176 13.18 -21.19 4.67
CA ILE A 176 12.00 -21.73 3.96
C ILE A 176 11.00 -22.55 4.80
#